data_AF-A0A7Y6YEV0-F1
#
_entry.id   AF-A0A7Y6YEV0-F1
#
_cell.length_a   1.000
_cell.length_b   1.000
_cell.length_c   1.000
_cell.angle_alpha   90.00
_cell.angle_beta   90.00
_cell.angle_gamma   90.00
#
_symmetry.space_group_name_H-M   'P 1'
#
loop_
_entity.id
_entity.type
_entity.pdbx_description
1 polymer ?
#
loop_
_entity_poly.entity_id
_entity_poly.type
_entity_poly.pdbx_seq_one_letter_code
_entity_poly.pdbx_strand_id
1 'polypeptide(L)'
;MLREIYIIIRNVLVYLGVLGVALLIGLSAVQAGWGELGWIITALIFTIATSAFYKAIKNRNINDIHTAPHASHSPDLDHLIPAKGSSVKRRTAQELQENFKVGTHLFNGVRRIEVLGVKLHKLDRKARQIVAISFEGNTLSFEFNSGSRLEVRNPDKIYEVDTYTKILRADNIKFFWHANEDSKSMHSYVEYEVVGTSVNFNTNSELGRKFKQVHNIVPAVMMY
;
A
#
# COMPACT_ATOMS: atom_id res chain seq x y z
N MET A 1 10.72 9.02 -9.74
CA MET A 1 11.90 8.16 -9.97
C MET A 1 13.23 8.85 -9.62
N LEU A 2 13.63 9.94 -10.27
CA LEU A 2 14.90 10.66 -10.00
C LEU A 2 15.11 11.08 -8.52
N ARG A 3 14.05 11.58 -7.87
CA ARG A 3 14.11 12.00 -6.45
C ARG A 3 14.38 10.84 -5.49
N GLU A 4 13.86 9.64 -5.80
CA GLU A 4 14.05 8.45 -4.95
C GLU A 4 15.45 7.86 -5.13
N ILE A 5 15.94 7.83 -6.38
CA ILE A 5 17.32 7.46 -6.70
C ILE A 5 18.29 8.39 -5.96
N TYR A 6 18.03 9.71 -5.95
CA TYR A 6 18.83 10.67 -5.20
C TYR A 6 18.82 10.40 -3.69
N ILE A 7 17.67 10.05 -3.10
CA ILE A 7 17.57 9.74 -1.67
C ILE A 7 18.34 8.45 -1.32
N ILE A 8 18.25 7.41 -2.17
CA ILE A 8 19.00 6.16 -1.99
C ILE A 8 20.49 6.43 -2.08
N ILE A 9 20.95 7.10 -3.13
CA ILE A 9 22.37 7.44 -3.33
C ILE A 9 22.88 8.29 -2.16
N ARG A 10 22.13 9.32 -1.74
CA ARG A 10 22.50 10.15 -0.59
C ARG A 10 22.64 9.32 0.69
N ASN A 11 21.70 8.42 0.97
CA ASN A 11 21.75 7.60 2.18
C ASN A 11 22.92 6.61 2.15
N VAL A 12 23.23 6.03 0.99
CA VAL A 12 24.40 5.16 0.79
C VAL A 12 25.69 5.95 1.01
N LEU A 13 25.81 7.15 0.46
CA LEU A 13 26.98 8.02 0.65
C LEU A 13 27.16 8.43 2.13
N VAL A 14 26.08 8.76 2.83
CA VAL A 14 26.14 9.06 4.27
C VAL A 14 26.59 7.84 5.07
N TYR A 15 26.09 6.64 4.73
CA TYR A 15 26.48 5.40 5.40
C TYR A 15 27.97 5.08 5.16
N LEU A 16 28.45 5.22 3.92
CA LEU A 16 29.86 5.07 3.58
C LEU A 16 30.75 6.09 4.31
N GLY A 17 30.27 7.33 4.49
CA GLY A 17 30.96 8.35 5.27
C GLY A 17 31.11 7.98 6.75
N VAL A 18 30.03 7.48 7.38
CA VAL A 18 30.08 7.02 8.78
C VAL A 18 30.99 5.81 8.93
N LEU A 19 30.97 4.88 7.97
CA LEU A 19 31.90 3.74 7.93
C LEU A 19 33.35 4.22 7.83
N GLY A 20 33.64 5.16 6.93
CA GLY A 20 34.98 5.72 6.76
C GLY A 20 35.50 6.36 8.04
N VAL A 21 34.68 7.18 8.72
CA VAL A 21 35.05 7.83 9.99
C VAL A 21 35.28 6.80 11.11
N ALA A 22 34.41 5.80 11.25
CA ALA A 22 34.57 4.75 12.25
C ALA A 22 35.86 3.93 12.04
N LEU A 23 36.21 3.66 10.78
CA LEU A 23 37.39 2.90 10.40
C LEU A 23 38.68 3.71 10.65
N LEU A 24 38.66 5.03 10.37
CA LEU A 24 39.78 5.93 10.70
C LEU A 24 39.99 6.03 12.22
N ILE A 25 38.92 6.16 13.00
CA ILE A 25 38.99 6.17 14.46
C ILE A 25 39.55 4.83 14.97
N GLY A 26 39.09 3.70 14.45
CA GLY A 26 39.60 2.38 14.81
C GLY A 26 41.09 2.20 14.51
N LEU A 27 41.52 2.56 13.30
CA LEU A 27 42.94 2.48 12.89
C LEU A 27 43.83 3.38 13.75
N SER A 28 43.39 4.61 14.03
CA SER A 28 44.14 5.54 14.87
C SER A 28 44.25 5.06 16.33
N ALA A 29 43.21 4.42 16.88
CA ALA A 29 43.25 3.84 18.21
C ALA A 29 44.20 2.64 18.29
N VAL A 30 44.23 1.78 17.26
CA VAL A 30 45.18 0.66 17.17
C VAL A 30 46.63 1.17 17.11
N GLN A 31 46.90 2.20 16.31
CA GLN A 31 48.24 2.82 16.23
C GLN A 31 48.66 3.52 17.52
N ALA A 32 47.72 4.09 18.27
CA ALA A 32 47.98 4.75 19.55
C ALA A 32 48.28 3.77 20.70
N GLY A 33 48.33 2.45 20.44
CA GLY A 33 48.62 1.42 21.45
C GLY A 33 47.40 0.99 22.27
N TRP A 34 46.18 1.35 21.84
CA TRP A 34 44.94 0.97 22.54
C TRP A 34 44.49 -0.46 22.22
N GLY A 35 45.27 -1.22 21.45
CA GLY A 35 45.12 -2.66 21.25
C GLY A 35 43.68 -3.12 21.02
N GLU A 36 43.22 -4.07 21.84
CA GLU A 36 41.87 -4.64 21.79
C GLU A 36 40.75 -3.62 22.11
N LEU A 37 41.03 -2.58 22.91
CA LEU A 37 40.06 -1.54 23.26
C LEU A 37 39.66 -0.69 22.05
N GLY A 38 40.60 -0.44 21.13
CA GLY A 38 40.32 0.26 19.87
C GLY A 38 39.31 -0.50 18.99
N TRP A 39 39.43 -1.82 18.94
CA TRP A 39 38.49 -2.69 18.22
C TRP A 39 37.11 -2.72 18.86
N ILE A 40 37.05 -2.73 20.20
CA ILE A 40 35.78 -2.68 20.95
C ILE A 40 35.04 -1.37 20.68
N ILE A 41 35.74 -0.22 20.71
CA ILE A 41 35.14 1.10 20.42
C ILE A 41 34.63 1.15 18.98
N THR A 42 35.41 0.61 18.03
CA THR A 42 35.02 0.56 16.60
C THR A 42 33.77 -0.30 16.40
N ALA A 43 33.71 -1.47 17.02
CA ALA A 43 32.55 -2.36 16.96
C ALA A 43 31.30 -1.70 17.59
N LEU A 44 31.47 -0.96 18.68
CA LEU A 44 30.39 -0.22 19.33
C LEU A 44 29.84 0.90 18.42
N ILE A 45 30.71 1.70 17.82
CA ILE A 45 30.34 2.75 16.86
C ILE A 45 29.61 2.13 15.65
N PHE A 46 30.11 1.02 15.13
CA PHE A 46 29.48 0.30 14.01
C PHE A 46 28.07 -0.18 14.36
N THR A 47 27.89 -0.75 15.56
CA THR A 47 26.59 -1.27 16.02
C THR A 47 25.58 -0.12 16.18
N ILE A 48 26.00 1.00 16.76
CA ILE A 48 25.16 2.20 16.93
C ILE A 48 24.80 2.80 15.57
N ALA A 49 25.77 2.95 14.67
CA ALA A 49 25.55 3.49 13.32
C ALA A 49 24.58 2.61 12.51
N THR A 50 24.77 1.29 12.54
CA THR A 50 23.89 0.34 11.85
C THR A 50 22.48 0.37 12.41
N SER A 51 22.33 0.42 13.75
CA SER A 51 21.03 0.53 14.41
C SER A 51 20.32 1.85 14.09
N ALA A 52 21.04 2.97 14.08
CA ALA A 52 20.52 4.28 13.71
C ALA A 52 20.10 4.33 12.24
N PHE A 53 20.91 3.75 11.34
CA PHE A 53 20.58 3.64 9.91
C PHE A 53 19.35 2.77 9.67
N TYR A 54 19.28 1.60 10.31
CA TYR A 54 18.11 0.73 10.23
C TYR A 54 16.85 1.42 10.75
N LYS A 55 16.93 2.14 11.88
CA LYS A 55 15.82 2.97 12.38
C LYS A 55 15.46 4.09 11.43
N ALA A 56 16.43 4.75 10.80
CA ALA A 56 16.17 5.81 9.84
C ALA A 56 15.49 5.30 8.57
N ILE A 57 15.87 4.11 8.07
CA ILE A 57 15.20 3.44 6.95
C ILE A 57 13.78 3.01 7.35
N LYS A 58 13.65 2.33 8.51
CA LYS A 58 12.37 1.85 9.03
C LYS A 58 11.38 2.98 9.28
N ASN A 59 11.81 4.08 9.90
CA ASN A 59 10.97 5.24 10.19
C ASN A 59 10.65 6.08 8.94
N ARG A 60 11.36 5.88 7.82
CA ARG A 60 11.08 6.54 6.54
C ARG A 60 10.10 5.78 5.65
N ASN A 61 9.40 4.76 6.15
CA ASN A 61 8.45 3.94 5.35
C ASN A 61 9.06 3.36 4.06
N ILE A 62 10.38 3.18 3.99
CA ILE A 62 11.02 2.54 2.82
C ILE A 62 10.66 1.04 2.78
N ASN A 63 10.21 0.46 3.89
CA ASN A 63 9.70 -0.91 3.94
C ASN A 63 8.33 -1.12 3.24
N ASP A 64 7.63 -0.06 2.84
CA ASP A 64 6.46 -0.23 1.95
C ASP A 64 6.86 -0.33 0.47
N ILE A 65 8.12 -0.05 0.09
CA ILE A 65 8.58 -0.17 -1.29
C ILE A 65 8.61 -1.63 -1.77
N HIS A 66 8.77 -2.61 -0.86
CA HIS A 66 8.71 -4.04 -1.21
C HIS A 66 7.31 -4.65 -1.15
N THR A 67 6.30 -3.92 -0.66
CA THR A 67 4.91 -4.42 -0.65
C THR A 67 3.91 -3.55 -1.42
N ALA A 68 4.36 -2.43 -1.99
CA ALA A 68 3.57 -1.54 -2.84
C ALA A 68 3.85 -1.57 -4.37
N PRO A 69 4.47 -2.59 -5.01
CA PRO A 69 4.70 -2.48 -6.46
C PRO A 69 3.42 -2.65 -7.31
N HIS A 70 2.27 -3.07 -6.75
CA HIS A 70 1.11 -3.38 -7.58
C HIS A 70 -0.03 -2.33 -7.53
N ALA A 71 -0.23 -1.65 -6.39
CA ALA A 71 -1.31 -0.68 -6.28
C ALA A 71 -0.98 0.70 -6.91
N SER A 72 0.30 1.09 -6.93
CA SER A 72 0.72 2.47 -7.30
C SER A 72 1.84 2.57 -8.34
N HIS A 73 2.44 1.47 -8.81
CA HIS A 73 3.58 1.53 -9.73
C HIS A 73 3.26 0.99 -11.13
N SER A 74 2.55 1.80 -11.91
CA SER A 74 3.02 2.28 -13.22
C SER A 74 1.81 2.83 -13.99
N PRO A 75 1.57 4.15 -13.94
CA PRO A 75 0.59 4.80 -14.80
C PRO A 75 0.75 4.39 -16.26
N ASP A 76 1.97 4.08 -16.71
CA ASP A 76 2.30 3.65 -18.07
C ASP A 76 1.77 2.24 -18.41
N LEU A 77 1.68 1.34 -17.42
CA LEU A 77 1.14 -0.02 -17.61
C LEU A 77 -0.38 -0.09 -17.44
N ASP A 78 -0.98 0.88 -16.75
CA ASP A 78 -2.43 0.97 -16.57
C ASP A 78 -3.18 1.22 -17.91
N HIS A 79 -2.48 1.60 -18.98
CA HIS A 79 -3.03 1.74 -20.33
C HIS A 79 -2.99 0.46 -21.18
N LEU A 80 -2.29 -0.57 -20.72
CA LEU A 80 -2.13 -1.79 -21.51
C LEU A 80 -3.41 -2.63 -21.48
N ILE A 81 -3.80 -3.08 -22.67
CA ILE A 81 -4.87 -4.06 -22.85
C ILE A 81 -4.22 -5.44 -22.74
N PRO A 82 -4.67 -6.33 -21.84
CA PRO A 82 -4.11 -7.66 -21.71
C PRO A 82 -4.21 -8.43 -23.04
N ALA A 83 -3.11 -9.05 -23.46
CA ALA A 83 -3.10 -9.86 -24.68
C ALA A 83 -3.99 -11.11 -24.53
N LYS A 84 -4.47 -11.63 -25.66
CA LYS A 84 -5.24 -12.89 -25.72
C LYS A 84 -4.36 -14.03 -25.21
N GLY A 85 -4.71 -14.62 -24.07
CA GLY A 85 -3.91 -15.65 -23.37
C GLY A 85 -3.23 -15.20 -22.08
N SER A 86 -3.28 -13.90 -21.74
CA SER A 86 -2.81 -13.42 -20.43
C SER A 86 -3.64 -13.99 -19.28
N SER A 87 -2.98 -14.23 -18.15
CA SER A 87 -3.60 -14.54 -16.85
C SER A 87 -4.38 -13.35 -16.29
N VAL A 88 -4.07 -12.13 -16.73
CA VAL A 88 -4.82 -10.91 -16.40
C VAL A 88 -6.00 -10.76 -17.34
N LYS A 89 -7.21 -10.68 -16.78
CA LYS A 89 -8.43 -10.37 -17.52
C LYS A 89 -8.86 -8.94 -17.22
N ARG A 90 -9.07 -8.15 -18.29
CA ARG A 90 -9.78 -6.88 -18.16
C ARG A 90 -11.28 -7.20 -18.14
N ARG A 91 -12.00 -6.64 -17.17
CA ARG A 91 -13.45 -6.83 -17.00
C ARG A 91 -14.16 -5.49 -17.05
N THR A 92 -15.43 -5.51 -17.45
CA THR A 92 -16.37 -4.44 -17.11
C THR A 92 -16.94 -4.67 -15.71
N ALA A 93 -17.57 -3.65 -15.13
CA ALA A 93 -18.19 -3.78 -13.81
C ALA A 93 -19.37 -4.79 -13.85
N GLN A 94 -20.14 -4.79 -14.94
CA GLN A 94 -21.21 -5.76 -15.18
C GLN A 94 -20.66 -7.18 -15.31
N GLU A 95 -19.61 -7.38 -16.12
CA GLU A 95 -18.98 -8.70 -16.27
C GLU A 95 -18.45 -9.23 -14.93
N LEU A 96 -17.85 -8.37 -14.10
CA LEU A 96 -17.37 -8.78 -12.78
C LEU A 96 -18.54 -9.25 -11.89
N GLN A 97 -19.65 -8.51 -11.88
CA GLN A 97 -20.84 -8.89 -11.14
C GLN A 97 -21.42 -10.23 -11.63
N GLU A 98 -21.53 -10.42 -12.95
CA GLU A 98 -22.07 -11.65 -13.55
C GLU A 98 -21.17 -12.86 -13.28
N ASN A 99 -19.86 -12.72 -13.47
CA ASN A 99 -18.91 -13.80 -13.19
C ASN A 99 -18.89 -14.18 -11.71
N PHE A 100 -19.09 -13.21 -10.82
CA PHE A 100 -19.23 -13.50 -9.40
C PHE A 100 -20.49 -14.33 -9.11
N LYS A 101 -21.64 -13.95 -9.69
CA LYS A 101 -22.92 -14.69 -9.53
C LYS A 101 -22.85 -16.13 -10.05
N VAL A 102 -22.16 -16.36 -11.16
CA VAL A 102 -22.04 -17.68 -11.79
C VAL A 102 -20.84 -18.50 -11.25
N GLY A 103 -20.02 -17.89 -10.38
CA GLY A 103 -18.85 -18.57 -9.77
C GLY A 103 -17.66 -18.73 -10.71
N THR A 104 -17.57 -17.94 -11.78
CA THR A 104 -16.49 -17.98 -12.79
C THR A 104 -15.46 -16.86 -12.61
N HIS A 105 -15.53 -16.11 -11.51
CA HIS A 105 -14.53 -15.11 -11.13
C HIS A 105 -13.19 -15.79 -10.80
N LEU A 106 -12.09 -15.10 -11.09
CA LEU A 106 -10.74 -15.63 -10.86
C LEU A 106 -10.29 -15.39 -9.41
N PHE A 107 -10.73 -14.28 -8.82
CA PHE A 107 -10.21 -13.77 -7.57
C PHE A 107 -10.91 -14.36 -6.34
N ASN A 108 -10.23 -15.27 -5.64
CA ASN A 108 -10.81 -16.01 -4.51
C ASN A 108 -10.48 -15.37 -3.15
N GLY A 109 -11.25 -14.35 -2.78
CA GLY A 109 -11.25 -13.75 -1.44
C GLY A 109 -10.24 -12.63 -1.23
N VAL A 110 -10.44 -11.86 -0.16
CA VAL A 110 -9.72 -10.61 0.12
C VAL A 110 -8.97 -10.71 1.45
N ARG A 111 -7.66 -10.89 1.40
CA ARG A 111 -6.77 -10.71 2.56
C ARG A 111 -6.46 -9.26 2.85
N ARG A 112 -6.48 -8.39 1.83
CA ARG A 112 -6.02 -7.00 1.96
C ARG A 112 -6.71 -6.10 0.95
N ILE A 113 -7.15 -4.92 1.39
CA ILE A 113 -7.55 -3.82 0.50
C ILE A 113 -6.55 -2.68 0.65
N GLU A 114 -6.03 -2.24 -0.47
CA GLU A 114 -5.19 -1.05 -0.60
C GLU A 114 -5.95 -0.02 -1.43
N VAL A 115 -6.12 1.18 -0.89
CA VAL A 115 -6.73 2.31 -1.60
C VAL A 115 -5.67 3.38 -1.72
N LEU A 116 -5.35 3.80 -2.95
CA LEU A 116 -4.32 4.81 -3.21
C LEU A 116 -2.95 4.46 -2.60
N GLY A 117 -2.62 3.17 -2.55
CA GLY A 117 -1.39 2.65 -1.92
C GLY A 117 -1.43 2.61 -0.38
N VAL A 118 -2.52 3.09 0.23
CA VAL A 118 -2.73 3.03 1.67
C VAL A 118 -3.40 1.72 2.04
N LYS A 119 -2.71 0.91 2.86
CA LYS A 119 -3.23 -0.34 3.39
C LYS A 119 -4.34 -0.07 4.40
N LEU A 120 -5.53 -0.59 4.12
CA LEU A 120 -6.62 -0.62 5.09
C LEU A 120 -6.36 -1.76 6.09
N HIS A 121 -5.48 -1.50 7.07
CA HIS A 121 -4.98 -2.47 8.07
C HIS A 121 -6.07 -3.07 9.00
N LYS A 122 -7.32 -2.61 8.90
CA LYS A 122 -8.45 -3.02 9.75
C LYS A 122 -9.60 -3.65 8.98
N LEU A 123 -9.33 -4.31 7.85
CA LEU A 123 -10.19 -5.44 7.53
C LEU A 123 -10.00 -6.45 8.65
N ASP A 124 -11.03 -6.62 9.45
CA ASP A 124 -11.07 -7.63 10.49
C ASP A 124 -10.56 -8.95 9.91
N ARG A 125 -9.84 -9.77 10.70
CA ARG A 125 -9.33 -11.06 10.22
C ARG A 125 -10.48 -11.94 9.68
N LYS A 126 -11.72 -11.64 10.04
CA LYS A 126 -12.96 -12.26 9.55
C LYS A 126 -13.44 -11.71 8.19
N ALA A 127 -13.09 -10.47 7.81
CA ALA A 127 -13.52 -9.76 6.60
C ALA A 127 -12.80 -10.23 5.31
N ARG A 128 -12.73 -11.55 5.10
CA ARG A 128 -11.88 -12.16 4.07
C ARG A 128 -12.60 -12.64 2.82
N GLN A 129 -13.93 -12.63 2.83
CA GLN A 129 -14.72 -13.16 1.73
C GLN A 129 -15.69 -12.11 1.22
N ILE A 130 -15.63 -11.87 -0.09
CA ILE A 130 -16.67 -11.13 -0.80
C ILE A 130 -17.90 -12.03 -0.82
N VAL A 131 -19.02 -11.55 -0.29
CA VAL A 131 -20.30 -12.28 -0.27
C VAL A 131 -21.23 -11.81 -1.38
N ALA A 132 -21.10 -10.56 -1.82
CA ALA A 132 -21.85 -10.01 -2.93
C ALA A 132 -21.02 -8.98 -3.71
N ILE A 133 -21.25 -8.96 -5.02
CA ILE A 133 -20.82 -7.89 -5.91
C ILE A 133 -22.07 -7.37 -6.61
N SER A 134 -22.28 -6.05 -6.57
CA SER A 134 -23.38 -5.39 -7.28
C SER A 134 -22.88 -4.18 -8.06
N PHE A 135 -23.47 -3.94 -9.22
CA PHE A 135 -23.20 -2.76 -10.02
C PHE A 135 -24.52 -2.05 -10.34
N GLU A 136 -24.75 -0.90 -9.70
CA GLU A 136 -25.97 -0.11 -9.86
C GLU A 136 -25.61 1.38 -9.93
N GLY A 137 -26.21 2.12 -10.87
CA GLY A 137 -26.00 3.58 -10.97
C GLY A 137 -24.52 3.99 -11.09
N ASN A 138 -23.73 3.24 -11.87
CA ASN A 138 -22.27 3.38 -12.00
C ASN A 138 -21.47 3.17 -10.71
N THR A 139 -22.05 2.54 -9.70
CA THR A 139 -21.37 2.23 -8.45
C THR A 139 -21.18 0.72 -8.34
N LEU A 140 -19.92 0.29 -8.33
CA LEU A 140 -19.53 -1.08 -8.08
C LEU A 140 -19.35 -1.27 -6.58
N SER A 141 -20.17 -2.14 -5.97
CA SER A 141 -20.15 -2.42 -4.55
C SER A 141 -19.67 -3.85 -4.29
N PHE A 142 -18.78 -3.99 -3.31
CA PHE A 142 -18.34 -5.27 -2.75
C PHE A 142 -18.80 -5.35 -1.31
N GLU A 143 -19.60 -6.36 -1.00
CA GLU A 143 -20.01 -6.67 0.35
C GLU A 143 -19.14 -7.79 0.90
N PHE A 144 -18.67 -7.63 2.14
CA PHE A 144 -17.83 -8.60 2.81
C PHE A 144 -18.63 -9.33 3.89
N ASN A 145 -18.27 -10.57 4.17
CA ASN A 145 -18.86 -11.39 5.23
C ASN A 145 -18.82 -10.78 6.65
N SER A 146 -18.01 -9.74 6.87
CA SER A 146 -17.98 -8.95 8.10
C SER A 146 -19.06 -7.87 8.21
N GLY A 147 -19.90 -7.70 7.18
CA GLY A 147 -20.80 -6.55 7.04
C GLY A 147 -20.11 -5.26 6.55
N SER A 148 -18.79 -5.31 6.32
CA SER A 148 -18.07 -4.21 5.68
C SER A 148 -18.48 -4.09 4.20
N ARG A 149 -18.39 -2.89 3.65
CA ARG A 149 -18.75 -2.62 2.25
C ARG A 149 -17.73 -1.68 1.61
N LEU A 150 -17.31 -2.01 0.39
CA LEU A 150 -16.50 -1.16 -0.46
C LEU A 150 -17.33 -0.69 -1.64
N GLU A 151 -17.42 0.60 -1.86
CA GLU A 151 -18.10 1.21 -2.99
C GLU A 151 -17.11 1.96 -3.87
N VAL A 152 -17.20 1.73 -5.17
CA VAL A 152 -16.34 2.34 -6.18
C VAL A 152 -17.23 2.98 -7.24
N ARG A 153 -17.26 4.31 -7.28
CA ARG A 153 -18.06 5.08 -8.23
C ARG A 153 -17.29 5.32 -9.53
N ASN A 154 -17.97 5.13 -10.65
CA ASN A 154 -17.44 5.28 -12.01
C ASN A 154 -16.11 4.53 -12.23
N PRO A 155 -16.05 3.20 -12.01
CA PRO A 155 -14.84 2.44 -12.29
C PRO A 155 -14.55 2.39 -13.81
N ASP A 156 -13.36 2.79 -14.25
CA ASP A 156 -12.96 2.76 -15.69
C ASP A 156 -12.31 1.41 -16.05
N LYS A 157 -11.23 1.05 -15.33
CA LYS A 157 -10.44 -0.14 -15.66
C LYS A 157 -10.42 -1.11 -14.49
N ILE A 158 -11.01 -2.28 -14.71
CA ILE A 158 -11.02 -3.39 -13.76
C ILE A 158 -10.15 -4.51 -14.33
N TYR A 159 -9.15 -4.90 -13.57
CA TYR A 159 -8.26 -6.00 -13.88
C TYR A 159 -8.41 -7.08 -12.82
N GLU A 160 -8.63 -8.30 -13.28
CA GLU A 160 -8.87 -9.46 -12.45
C GLU A 160 -7.79 -10.51 -12.75
N VAL A 161 -7.16 -11.01 -11.69
CA VAL A 161 -6.31 -12.20 -11.71
C VAL A 161 -6.72 -13.11 -10.55
N ASP A 162 -6.13 -14.30 -10.50
CA ASP A 162 -6.33 -15.27 -9.42
C ASP A 162 -6.04 -14.72 -8.00
N THR A 163 -5.06 -13.82 -7.91
CA THR A 163 -4.47 -13.34 -6.66
C THR A 163 -4.91 -11.93 -6.27
N TYR A 164 -5.51 -11.16 -7.17
CA TYR A 164 -5.97 -9.81 -6.89
C TYR A 164 -7.01 -9.30 -7.90
N THR A 165 -7.79 -8.32 -7.46
CA THR A 165 -8.60 -7.45 -8.31
C THR A 165 -8.14 -6.01 -8.16
N LYS A 166 -7.79 -5.36 -9.27
CA LYS A 166 -7.35 -3.96 -9.33
C LYS A 166 -8.38 -3.13 -10.08
N ILE A 167 -8.83 -2.03 -9.47
CA ILE A 167 -9.77 -1.08 -10.05
C ILE A 167 -9.09 0.28 -10.12
N LEU A 168 -9.10 0.91 -11.29
CA LEU A 168 -8.40 2.16 -11.55
C LEU A 168 -9.35 3.26 -12.03
N ARG A 169 -8.95 4.51 -11.76
CA ARG A 169 -9.59 5.74 -12.24
C ARG A 169 -11.07 5.83 -11.82
N ALA A 170 -11.34 5.48 -10.58
CA ALA A 170 -12.66 5.68 -9.99
C ALA A 170 -12.79 7.11 -9.45
N ASP A 171 -13.94 7.76 -9.64
CA ASP A 171 -14.14 9.14 -9.17
C ASP A 171 -14.22 9.20 -7.63
N ASN A 172 -14.79 8.16 -7.02
CA ASN A 172 -15.00 8.10 -5.58
C ASN A 172 -14.85 6.65 -5.10
N ILE A 173 -14.10 6.49 -4.00
CA ILE A 173 -13.90 5.20 -3.34
C ILE A 173 -14.30 5.37 -1.87
N LYS A 174 -15.30 4.60 -1.43
CA LYS A 174 -15.78 4.58 -0.04
C LYS A 174 -15.62 3.20 0.55
N PHE A 175 -14.99 3.14 1.71
CA PHE A 175 -14.94 1.92 2.50
C PHE A 175 -15.67 2.12 3.81
N PHE A 176 -16.67 1.29 4.06
CA PHE A 176 -17.51 1.26 5.25
C PHE A 176 -17.17 0.04 6.10
N TRP A 177 -17.03 0.24 7.42
CA TRP A 177 -16.84 -0.84 8.38
C TRP A 177 -17.58 -0.55 9.69
N HIS A 178 -17.86 -1.60 10.45
CA HIS A 178 -18.46 -1.48 11.79
C HIS A 178 -17.41 -1.03 12.80
N ALA A 179 -17.73 -0.02 13.62
CA ALA A 179 -16.82 0.47 14.66
C ALA A 179 -16.58 -0.58 15.77
N ASN A 180 -17.58 -1.42 16.06
CA ASN A 180 -17.55 -2.53 17.01
C ASN A 180 -18.32 -3.74 16.43
N GLU A 181 -17.89 -4.97 16.72
CA GLU A 181 -18.51 -6.22 16.23
C GLU A 181 -20.02 -6.33 16.57
N ASP A 182 -20.47 -5.70 17.68
CA ASP A 182 -21.85 -5.78 18.17
C ASP A 182 -22.75 -4.58 17.80
N SER A 183 -22.21 -3.56 17.12
CA SER A 183 -22.98 -2.34 16.83
C SER A 183 -23.75 -2.44 15.52
N LYS A 184 -25.09 -2.38 15.61
CA LYS A 184 -26.01 -2.21 14.47
C LYS A 184 -26.08 -0.78 13.93
N SER A 185 -25.39 0.20 14.52
CA SER A 185 -25.50 1.61 14.12
C SER A 185 -24.16 2.34 14.00
N MET A 186 -24.10 3.16 12.93
CA MET A 186 -23.00 3.94 12.35
C MET A 186 -21.76 3.16 11.86
N HIS A 187 -21.70 3.00 10.53
CA HIS A 187 -20.50 2.62 9.81
C HIS A 187 -19.46 3.74 9.91
N SER A 188 -18.30 3.40 10.47
CA SER A 188 -17.11 4.21 10.23
C SER A 188 -16.79 4.11 8.75
N TYR A 189 -16.42 5.23 8.13
CA TYR A 189 -16.05 5.27 6.73
C TYR A 189 -14.76 6.03 6.49
N VAL A 190 -14.12 5.67 5.38
CA VAL A 190 -13.08 6.44 4.72
C VAL A 190 -13.51 6.63 3.28
N GLU A 191 -13.46 7.87 2.84
CA GLU A 191 -13.83 8.30 1.50
C GLU A 191 -12.65 9.01 0.85
N TYR A 192 -12.37 8.61 -0.39
CA TYR A 192 -11.45 9.29 -1.29
C TYR A 192 -12.25 9.76 -2.51
N GLU A 193 -12.25 11.06 -2.75
CA GLU A 193 -12.95 11.68 -3.87
C GLU A 193 -11.96 12.44 -4.75
N VAL A 194 -12.03 12.25 -6.06
CA VAL A 194 -11.23 13.03 -7.00
C VAL A 194 -11.96 14.32 -7.36
N VAL A 195 -11.32 15.45 -7.08
CA VAL A 195 -11.79 16.78 -7.44
C VAL A 195 -10.72 17.45 -8.31
N GLY A 196 -10.94 17.44 -9.62
CA GLY A 196 -9.97 17.91 -10.61
C GLY A 196 -8.72 17.03 -10.61
N THR A 197 -7.57 17.61 -10.26
CA THR A 197 -6.28 16.88 -10.16
C THR A 197 -5.94 16.47 -8.73
N SER A 198 -6.81 16.76 -7.76
CA SER A 198 -6.58 16.52 -6.34
C SER A 198 -7.47 15.41 -5.82
N VAL A 199 -6.99 14.71 -4.79
CA VAL A 199 -7.78 13.72 -4.05
C VAL A 199 -8.17 14.31 -2.70
N ASN A 200 -9.46 14.47 -2.47
CA ASN A 200 -10.02 14.82 -1.18
C ASN A 200 -10.19 13.58 -0.32
N PHE A 201 -9.86 13.72 0.95
CA PHE A 201 -9.98 12.67 1.95
C PHE A 201 -11.01 13.07 3.00
N ASN A 202 -12.02 12.23 3.20
CA ASN A 202 -13.05 12.43 4.22
C ASN A 202 -13.22 11.16 5.07
N THR A 203 -13.49 11.35 6.37
CA THR A 203 -13.73 10.25 7.30
C THR A 203 -14.48 10.75 8.53
N ASN A 204 -15.42 9.94 9.01
CA ASN A 204 -16.06 10.13 10.32
C ASN A 204 -15.34 9.37 11.46
N SER A 205 -14.22 8.69 11.17
CA SER A 205 -13.51 7.85 12.13
C SER A 205 -12.16 8.45 12.51
N GLU A 206 -11.84 8.44 13.81
CA GLU A 206 -10.51 8.84 14.27
C GLU A 206 -9.40 7.96 13.68
N LEU A 207 -9.70 6.68 13.46
CA LEU A 207 -8.83 5.74 12.75
C LEU A 207 -8.59 6.17 11.29
N GLY A 208 -9.63 6.76 10.67
CA GLY A 208 -9.57 7.30 9.34
C GLY A 208 -8.52 8.38 9.18
N ARG A 209 -8.37 9.26 10.17
CA ARG A 209 -7.42 10.40 10.12
C ARG A 209 -5.95 9.98 9.94
N LYS A 210 -5.60 8.73 10.22
CA LYS A 210 -4.26 8.17 9.96
C LYS A 210 -3.98 7.90 8.48
N PHE A 211 -4.99 7.85 7.62
CA PHE A 211 -4.88 7.59 6.18
C PHE A 211 -4.69 8.87 5.32
N LYS A 212 -4.54 10.04 5.96
CA LYS A 212 -4.68 11.39 5.36
C LYS A 212 -3.55 11.85 4.42
N GLN A 213 -2.50 11.06 4.18
CA GLN A 213 -1.35 11.50 3.37
C GLN A 213 -1.18 10.68 2.10
N VAL A 214 -1.84 11.11 1.01
CA VAL A 214 -1.50 10.67 -0.35
C VAL A 214 -1.52 11.88 -1.28
N HIS A 215 -0.47 12.07 -2.08
CA HIS A 215 -0.36 13.17 -3.06
C HIS A 215 -0.17 12.57 -4.45
N ASN A 216 -0.86 13.12 -5.46
CA ASN A 216 -0.66 12.86 -6.88
C ASN A 216 -0.74 11.38 -7.30
N ILE A 217 -1.85 10.70 -7.01
CA ILE A 217 -2.06 9.31 -7.45
C ILE A 217 -3.43 9.20 -8.10
N VAL A 218 -3.50 8.46 -9.22
CA VAL A 218 -4.77 8.03 -9.81
C VAL A 218 -5.52 7.19 -8.77
N PRO A 219 -6.79 7.49 -8.45
CA PRO A 219 -7.60 6.67 -7.55
C PRO A 219 -7.58 5.21 -8.00
N ALA A 220 -6.98 4.39 -7.16
CA ALA A 220 -6.80 2.96 -7.40
C ALA A 220 -7.21 2.20 -6.16
N VAL A 221 -8.01 1.17 -6.35
CA VAL A 221 -8.27 0.13 -5.37
C VAL A 221 -7.55 -1.12 -5.82
N MET A 222 -6.89 -1.78 -4.89
CA MET A 222 -6.38 -3.12 -5.09
C MET A 222 -6.82 -4.02 -3.96
N MET A 223 -7.44 -5.15 -4.31
CA MET A 223 -7.87 -6.19 -3.38
C MET A 223 -7.02 -7.42 -3.65
N TYR A 224 -6.36 -7.96 -2.63
CA TYR A 224 -5.52 -9.19 -2.67
C TYR A 224 -6.08 -10.21 -1.71
#